data_AF-A0A7C5TW77-F1
#
_entry.id   AF-A0A7C5TW77-F1
#
_cell.length_a   1.000
_cell.length_b   1.000
_cell.length_c   1.000
_cell.angle_alpha   90.00
_cell.angle_beta   90.00
_cell.angle_gamma   90.00
#
_symmetry.space_group_name_H-M   'P 1'
#
loop_
_entity.id
_entity.type
_entity.pdbx_description
1 polymer ?
#
loop_
_entity_poly.entity_id
_entity_poly.type
_entity_poly.pdbx_seq_one_letter_code
_entity_poly.pdbx_strand_id
1 'polypeptide(L)'
;MDLVGQVPVVKLYPEVSVGGNLPVSIVVRVTSLRPKLDPNAAIPVWGVLRDSLGPQRRPAGIILDLPVVKEGFDGFVANLAKVSRVPVIPLLTSDQLAVPQVRAVVRAAGTCSILAYGAIGLERRGARPSDHALRDQLAPLRGTGVRPRIAFVLRPEIRPPLRRWGEDLDPLTDPGVADISVHSELDRSFVFRRALTWSGHRWEPGQTVALRWMDVARLDAGLHEASTVLLPEVIGWDLVTLPPPGDALGISREALLRYLRGEGPGFEPQVRVERRGRTLRVTLSNPSPFASAVSTYGSWVEVSLNGGALVANDRGGFDRIVIGNVREGGEWRRLVGAGMANAVRFYETYVAPEESLTTGIVRLPSRQSHATVRWTILLSTGQELSGRAP
;
A
#
# COMPACT_ATOMS: atom_id res chain seq x y z
N MET A 1 -19.65 3.57 19.07
CA MET A 1 -20.52 2.95 20.07
C MET A 1 -20.09 3.41 21.43
N ASP A 2 -20.99 4.07 22.14
CA ASP A 2 -20.82 4.47 23.53
C ASP A 2 -21.51 3.44 24.43
N LEU A 3 -20.77 2.84 25.35
CA LEU A 3 -21.24 1.82 26.30
C LEU A 3 -21.26 2.33 27.76
N VAL A 4 -21.18 3.64 27.99
CA VAL A 4 -21.20 4.26 29.32
C VAL A 4 -22.64 4.40 29.84
N GLY A 5 -23.62 4.60 28.97
CA GLY A 5 -25.05 4.67 29.33
C GLY A 5 -25.69 3.30 29.60
N GLN A 6 -26.90 3.28 30.17
CA GLN A 6 -27.71 2.05 30.25
C GLN A 6 -28.26 1.64 28.87
N VAL A 7 -28.45 2.61 27.98
CA VAL A 7 -28.78 2.40 26.56
C VAL A 7 -27.54 2.75 25.73
N PRO A 8 -27.01 1.80 24.95
CA PRO A 8 -25.85 2.03 24.11
C PRO A 8 -26.20 2.95 22.94
N VAL A 9 -25.32 3.92 22.64
CA VAL A 9 -25.48 4.81 21.48
C VAL A 9 -24.63 4.30 20.33
N VAL A 10 -25.26 3.96 19.21
CA VAL A 10 -24.60 3.53 17.97
C VAL A 10 -24.85 4.59 16.90
N LYS A 11 -23.78 5.01 16.21
CA LYS A 11 -23.86 5.85 15.02
C LYS A 11 -23.19 5.11 13.86
N LEU A 12 -23.86 5.03 12.72
CA LEU A 12 -23.31 4.47 11.49
C LEU A 12 -22.70 5.60 10.66
N TYR A 13 -21.45 5.43 10.23
CA TYR A 13 -20.76 6.39 9.36
C TYR A 13 -19.79 5.67 8.43
N PRO A 14 -19.90 5.83 7.09
CA PRO A 14 -21.02 6.38 6.33
C PRO A 14 -22.24 5.43 6.29
N GLU A 15 -23.39 5.92 5.82
CA GLU A 15 -24.52 5.06 5.44
C GLU A 15 -24.08 4.15 4.29
N VAL A 16 -24.11 2.85 4.53
CA VAL A 16 -23.52 1.86 3.64
C VAL A 16 -24.38 1.72 2.37
N SER A 17 -23.88 2.22 1.23
CA SER A 17 -24.28 1.71 -0.09
C SER A 17 -23.21 0.75 -0.59
N VAL A 18 -23.44 -0.53 -0.40
CA VAL A 18 -22.64 -1.57 -1.08
C VAL A 18 -23.53 -2.16 -2.14
N GLY A 19 -23.22 -1.87 -3.41
CA GLY A 19 -23.81 -2.57 -4.54
C GLY A 19 -23.15 -3.94 -4.73
N GLY A 20 -23.92 -4.93 -5.16
CA GLY A 20 -23.45 -6.28 -5.51
C GLY A 20 -23.64 -7.35 -4.42
N ASN A 21 -23.16 -8.57 -4.71
CA ASN A 21 -23.34 -9.77 -3.87
C ASN A 21 -22.16 -10.03 -2.90
N LEU A 22 -21.33 -9.03 -2.60
CA LEU A 22 -20.19 -9.21 -1.70
C LEU A 22 -20.66 -9.28 -0.23
N PRO A 23 -20.17 -10.25 0.56
CA PRO A 23 -20.45 -10.29 1.99
C PRO A 23 -19.79 -9.09 2.69
N VAL A 24 -20.60 -8.24 3.33
CA VAL A 24 -20.12 -7.04 4.03
C VAL A 24 -20.19 -7.24 5.54
N SER A 25 -19.08 -7.01 6.21
CA SER A 25 -19.04 -6.87 7.67
C SER A 25 -19.23 -5.42 8.08
N ILE A 26 -19.86 -5.18 9.22
CA ILE A 26 -19.94 -3.85 9.82
C ILE A 26 -18.80 -3.65 10.83
N VAL A 27 -18.13 -2.50 10.78
CA VAL A 27 -17.15 -2.12 11.79
C VAL A 27 -17.84 -1.28 12.86
N VAL A 28 -17.77 -1.74 14.11
CA VAL A 28 -18.31 -1.03 15.27
C VAL A 28 -17.13 -0.58 16.14
N ARG A 29 -16.83 0.70 16.08
CA ARG A 29 -15.81 1.34 16.93
C ARG A 29 -16.35 1.63 18.31
N VAL A 30 -15.66 1.16 19.34
CA VAL A 30 -16.00 1.47 20.73
C VAL A 30 -15.28 2.74 21.16
N THR A 31 -16.05 3.79 21.48
CA THR A 31 -15.51 5.13 21.79
C THR A 31 -15.37 5.38 23.28
N SER A 32 -16.17 4.70 24.10
CA SER A 32 -16.27 4.94 25.54
C SER A 32 -16.84 3.71 26.24
N LEU A 33 -16.30 3.38 27.41
CA LEU A 33 -16.53 2.11 28.10
C LEU A 33 -16.57 2.27 29.62
N ARG A 34 -17.55 1.62 30.26
CA ARG A 34 -17.56 1.39 31.70
C ARG A 34 -16.33 0.57 32.15
N PRO A 35 -15.92 0.65 33.43
CA PRO A 35 -14.82 -0.15 33.96
C PRO A 35 -15.04 -1.66 33.83
N LYS A 36 -16.28 -2.12 34.05
CA LYS A 36 -16.73 -3.49 33.86
C LYS A 36 -17.93 -3.49 32.91
N LEU A 37 -17.85 -4.30 31.85
CA LEU A 37 -18.91 -4.39 30.86
C LEU A 37 -19.87 -5.52 31.25
N ASP A 38 -21.16 -5.21 31.38
CA ASP A 38 -22.20 -6.22 31.57
C ASP A 38 -22.40 -6.99 30.26
N PRO A 39 -22.23 -8.33 30.24
CA PRO A 39 -22.51 -9.15 29.07
C PRO A 39 -23.92 -8.97 28.49
N ASN A 40 -24.90 -8.56 29.29
CA ASN A 40 -26.28 -8.34 28.84
C ASN A 40 -26.46 -7.06 28.01
N ALA A 41 -25.48 -6.15 28.04
CA ALA A 41 -25.48 -4.97 27.17
C ALA A 41 -25.47 -5.33 25.67
N ALA A 42 -25.10 -6.57 25.32
CA ALA A 42 -25.14 -7.08 23.95
C ALA A 42 -26.55 -7.04 23.33
N ILE A 43 -27.61 -7.28 24.12
CA ILE A 43 -29.01 -7.29 23.65
C ILE A 43 -29.43 -5.91 23.13
N PRO A 44 -29.36 -4.82 23.92
CA PRO A 44 -29.74 -3.51 23.44
C PRO A 44 -28.79 -3.00 22.34
N VAL A 45 -27.49 -3.34 22.36
CA VAL A 45 -26.56 -3.00 21.26
C VAL A 45 -27.04 -3.59 19.93
N TRP A 46 -27.35 -4.89 19.93
CA TRP A 46 -27.83 -5.56 18.73
C TRP A 46 -29.18 -5.00 18.26
N GLY A 47 -30.09 -4.68 19.17
CA GLY A 47 -31.36 -4.03 18.86
C GLY A 47 -31.14 -2.76 18.03
N VAL A 48 -30.32 -1.83 18.52
CA VAL A 48 -30.02 -0.57 17.81
C VAL A 48 -29.35 -0.82 16.46
N LEU A 49 -28.39 -1.76 16.38
CA LEU A 49 -27.70 -2.09 15.14
C LEU A 49 -28.65 -2.66 14.08
N ARG A 50 -29.48 -3.64 14.46
CA ARG A 50 -30.47 -4.25 13.57
C ARG A 50 -31.46 -3.22 13.05
N ASP A 51 -31.96 -2.37 13.94
CA ASP A 51 -32.95 -1.34 13.57
C ASP A 51 -32.34 -0.32 12.59
N SER A 52 -31.04 -0.01 12.76
CA SER A 52 -30.30 0.87 11.85
C SER A 52 -29.98 0.22 10.49
N LEU A 53 -29.74 -1.09 10.44
CA LEU A 53 -29.46 -1.82 9.19
C LEU A 53 -30.73 -2.11 8.37
N GLY A 54 -31.89 -2.12 9.02
CA GLY A 54 -33.16 -2.49 8.44
C GLY A 54 -33.43 -4.02 8.49
N PRO A 55 -34.71 -4.43 8.41
CA PRO A 55 -35.14 -5.78 8.77
C PRO A 55 -34.64 -6.91 7.84
N GLN A 56 -34.25 -6.59 6.61
CA GLN A 56 -33.80 -7.58 5.62
C GLN A 56 -32.26 -7.67 5.48
N ARG A 57 -31.49 -6.80 6.13
CA ARG A 57 -30.03 -6.75 5.96
C ARG A 57 -29.35 -7.38 7.16
N ARG A 58 -28.70 -8.53 6.93
CA ARG A 58 -27.77 -9.13 7.90
C ARG A 58 -26.34 -8.97 7.41
N PRO A 59 -25.43 -8.43 8.23
CA PRO A 59 -24.03 -8.35 7.87
C PRO A 59 -23.40 -9.75 7.94
N ALA A 60 -22.32 -9.95 7.19
CA ALA A 60 -21.52 -11.17 7.23
C ALA A 60 -20.74 -11.33 8.54
N GLY A 61 -20.49 -10.21 9.23
CA GLY A 61 -19.75 -10.15 10.49
C GLY A 61 -19.92 -8.80 11.18
N ILE A 62 -19.68 -8.78 12.49
CA ILE A 62 -19.53 -7.56 13.29
C ILE A 62 -18.06 -7.46 13.69
N ILE A 63 -17.32 -6.58 13.04
CA ILE A 63 -15.93 -6.28 13.41
C ILE A 63 -15.96 -5.29 14.57
N LEU A 64 -15.54 -5.72 15.76
CA LEU A 64 -15.46 -4.86 16.93
C LEU A 64 -14.07 -4.25 17.03
N ASP A 65 -14.00 -2.94 16.83
CA ASP A 65 -12.76 -2.19 17.01
C ASP A 65 -12.57 -1.85 18.51
N LEU A 66 -11.71 -2.64 19.17
CA LEU A 66 -11.44 -2.64 20.61
C LEU A 66 -10.09 -1.99 20.93
N PRO A 67 -10.02 -0.65 21.10
CA PRO A 67 -8.77 0.04 21.44
C PRO A 67 -8.25 -0.35 22.83
N VAL A 68 -9.16 -0.62 23.77
CA VAL A 68 -8.84 -1.09 25.12
C VAL A 68 -9.78 -2.24 25.47
N VAL A 69 -9.22 -3.33 25.98
CA VAL A 69 -9.99 -4.48 26.47
C VAL A 69 -10.08 -4.40 27.99
N LYS A 70 -11.31 -4.44 28.52
CA LYS A 70 -11.63 -4.41 29.95
C LYS A 70 -12.27 -5.74 30.40
N GLU A 71 -12.45 -5.90 31.70
CA GLU A 71 -13.15 -7.06 32.27
C GLU A 71 -14.60 -7.17 31.75
N GLY A 72 -15.04 -8.39 31.43
CA GLY A 72 -16.39 -8.70 30.96
C GLY A 72 -16.60 -8.62 29.43
N PHE A 73 -15.58 -8.22 28.68
CA PHE A 73 -15.67 -8.12 27.21
C PHE A 73 -15.84 -9.45 26.50
N ASP A 74 -15.25 -10.51 27.03
CA ASP A 74 -15.38 -11.88 26.55
C ASP A 74 -16.84 -12.34 26.62
N GLY A 75 -17.49 -12.11 27.77
CA GLY A 75 -18.92 -12.37 27.95
C GLY A 75 -19.79 -11.51 27.02
N PHE A 76 -19.47 -10.23 26.88
CA PHE A 76 -20.18 -9.34 25.95
C PHE A 76 -20.06 -9.81 24.49
N VAL A 77 -18.86 -10.19 24.04
CA VAL A 77 -18.61 -10.67 22.68
C VAL A 77 -19.35 -11.98 22.41
N ALA A 78 -19.27 -12.94 23.33
CA ALA A 78 -20.00 -14.19 23.23
C ALA A 78 -21.53 -13.97 23.18
N ASN A 79 -22.04 -13.10 24.04
CA ASN A 79 -23.47 -12.77 24.05
C ASN A 79 -23.89 -12.03 22.78
N LEU A 80 -23.09 -11.09 22.28
CA LEU A 80 -23.38 -10.37 21.05
C LEU A 80 -23.44 -11.31 19.85
N ALA A 81 -22.51 -12.27 19.76
CA ALA A 81 -22.54 -13.30 18.73
C ALA A 81 -23.80 -14.17 18.83
N LYS A 82 -24.18 -14.57 20.06
CA LYS A 82 -25.38 -15.36 20.32
C LYS A 82 -26.67 -14.65 19.93
N VAL A 83 -26.85 -13.38 20.33
CA VAL A 83 -28.10 -12.62 20.09
C VAL A 83 -28.21 -12.13 18.65
N SER A 84 -27.09 -11.79 18.01
CA SER A 84 -27.07 -11.37 16.60
C SER A 84 -27.15 -12.54 15.63
N ARG A 85 -26.68 -13.73 16.05
CA ARG A 85 -26.43 -14.89 15.19
C ARG A 85 -25.50 -14.56 14.02
N VAL A 86 -24.57 -13.64 14.26
CA VAL A 86 -23.55 -13.18 13.30
C VAL A 86 -22.19 -13.31 14.00
N PRO A 87 -21.11 -13.69 13.28
CA PRO A 87 -19.77 -13.70 13.84
C PRO A 87 -19.38 -12.31 14.39
N VAL A 88 -18.89 -12.29 15.64
CA VAL A 88 -18.33 -11.08 16.26
C VAL A 88 -16.82 -11.22 16.29
N ILE A 89 -16.13 -10.34 15.56
CA ILE A 89 -14.72 -10.45 15.24
C ILE A 89 -13.98 -9.27 15.88
N PRO A 90 -13.24 -9.47 16.97
CA PRO A 90 -12.39 -8.43 17.54
C PRO A 90 -11.30 -8.01 16.53
N LEU A 91 -11.23 -6.71 16.21
CA LEU A 91 -10.10 -6.11 15.50
C LEU A 91 -9.03 -5.75 16.52
N LEU A 92 -7.78 -6.15 16.26
CA LEU A 92 -6.67 -6.03 17.20
C LEU A 92 -5.36 -5.70 16.48
N THR A 93 -4.36 -5.22 17.22
CA THR A 93 -2.96 -5.21 16.77
C THR A 93 -2.23 -6.45 17.31
N SER A 94 -1.08 -6.78 16.72
CA SER A 94 -0.19 -7.86 17.20
C SER A 94 0.16 -7.69 18.69
N ASP A 95 0.48 -6.47 19.11
CA ASP A 95 0.91 -6.15 20.48
C ASP A 95 -0.21 -6.42 21.50
N GLN A 96 -1.46 -6.20 21.11
CA GLN A 96 -2.59 -6.47 21.99
C GLN A 96 -2.73 -7.96 22.32
N LEU A 97 -2.27 -8.87 21.45
CA LEU A 97 -2.35 -10.31 21.69
C LEU A 97 -1.48 -10.79 22.87
N ALA A 98 -0.48 -10.00 23.26
CA ALA A 98 0.33 -10.26 24.45
C ALA A 98 -0.46 -10.05 25.76
N VAL A 99 -1.58 -9.33 25.72
CA VAL A 99 -2.40 -9.02 26.91
C VAL A 99 -3.35 -10.18 27.25
N PRO A 100 -3.32 -10.73 28.49
CA PRO A 100 -4.17 -11.87 28.88
C PRO A 100 -5.68 -11.64 28.68
N GLN A 101 -6.18 -10.46 29.02
CA GLN A 101 -7.58 -10.08 28.87
C GLN A 101 -8.02 -10.09 27.40
N VAL A 102 -7.13 -9.66 26.49
CA VAL A 102 -7.38 -9.71 25.04
C VAL A 102 -7.49 -11.16 24.58
N ARG A 103 -6.60 -12.05 25.05
CA ARG A 103 -6.69 -13.47 24.70
C ARG A 103 -7.98 -14.13 25.17
N ALA A 104 -8.52 -13.75 26.34
CA ALA A 104 -9.82 -14.23 26.79
C ALA A 104 -10.95 -13.83 25.82
N VAL A 105 -10.98 -12.57 25.38
CA VAL A 105 -11.94 -12.07 24.39
C VAL A 105 -11.82 -12.82 23.06
N VAL A 106 -10.60 -12.99 22.58
CA VAL A 106 -10.34 -13.66 21.30
C VAL A 106 -10.72 -15.14 21.34
N ARG A 107 -10.49 -15.83 22.47
CA ARG A 107 -10.97 -17.21 22.67
C ARG A 107 -12.49 -17.29 22.69
N ALA A 108 -13.16 -16.35 23.36
CA ALA A 108 -14.62 -16.29 23.40
C ALA A 108 -15.23 -16.04 22.01
N ALA A 109 -14.54 -15.26 21.16
CA ALA A 109 -14.93 -15.04 19.77
C ALA A 109 -14.62 -16.23 18.84
N GLY A 110 -13.57 -17.01 19.14
CA GLY A 110 -13.05 -18.08 18.29
C GLY A 110 -12.30 -17.60 17.03
N THR A 111 -12.41 -16.31 16.70
CA THR A 111 -11.73 -15.64 15.59
C THR A 111 -11.40 -14.19 15.96
N CYS A 112 -10.42 -13.60 15.30
CA CYS A 112 -10.08 -12.18 15.42
C CYS A 112 -9.52 -11.67 14.09
N SER A 113 -9.55 -10.36 13.89
CA SER A 113 -8.91 -9.69 12.75
C SER A 113 -7.70 -8.91 13.25
N ILE A 114 -6.53 -9.15 12.67
CA ILE A 114 -5.25 -8.57 13.10
C ILE A 114 -4.81 -7.52 12.08
N LEU A 115 -4.71 -6.28 12.53
CA LEU A 115 -4.09 -5.19 11.77
C LEU A 115 -2.59 -5.47 11.67
N ALA A 116 -2.16 -5.90 10.49
CA ALA A 116 -0.76 -6.30 10.24
C ALA A 116 -0.05 -5.41 9.22
N TYR A 117 -0.80 -4.79 8.29
CA TYR A 117 -0.22 -4.04 7.17
C TYR A 117 -0.85 -2.66 6.99
N GLY A 118 -0.07 -1.76 6.37
CA GLY A 118 -0.48 -0.41 6.01
C GLY A 118 -0.30 0.60 7.15
N ALA A 119 -1.07 1.69 7.11
CA ALA A 119 -1.01 2.78 8.09
C ALA A 119 -1.73 2.43 9.40
N ILE A 120 -1.25 1.41 10.11
CA ILE A 120 -1.91 0.88 11.32
C ILE A 120 -2.11 1.99 12.37
N GLY A 121 -1.15 2.92 12.51
CA GLY A 121 -1.21 4.03 13.46
C GLY A 121 -2.41 4.98 13.28
N LEU A 122 -2.98 5.06 12.07
CA LEU A 122 -4.20 5.85 11.82
C LEU A 122 -5.44 5.20 12.41
N GLU A 123 -5.57 3.88 12.27
CA GLU A 123 -6.71 3.14 12.83
C GLU A 123 -6.48 2.82 14.32
N ARG A 124 -5.22 2.75 14.75
CA ARG A 124 -4.79 2.46 16.12
C ARG A 124 -3.70 3.42 16.57
N ARG A 125 -4.09 4.55 17.16
CA ARG A 125 -3.16 5.55 17.68
C ARG A 125 -2.09 4.91 18.56
N GLY A 126 -0.83 5.21 18.25
CA GLY A 126 0.34 4.68 18.98
C GLY A 126 0.79 3.28 18.55
N ALA A 127 -0.05 2.53 17.83
CA ALA A 127 0.38 1.30 17.19
C ALA A 127 1.29 1.64 16.00
N ARG A 128 2.36 0.87 15.86
CA ARG A 128 3.26 0.96 14.72
C ARG A 128 3.12 -0.30 13.88
N PRO A 129 3.30 -0.21 12.55
CA PRO A 129 3.54 -1.42 11.75
C PRO A 129 4.70 -2.20 12.37
N SER A 130 4.56 -3.52 12.39
CA SER A 130 5.63 -4.38 12.83
C SER A 130 6.48 -4.77 11.63
N ASP A 131 7.81 -4.68 11.79
CA ASP A 131 8.74 -5.21 10.79
C ASP A 131 8.93 -6.73 10.92
N HIS A 132 8.31 -7.37 11.92
CA HIS A 132 8.35 -8.81 12.08
C HIS A 132 7.46 -9.51 11.04
N ALA A 133 7.89 -10.69 10.61
CA ALA A 133 7.07 -11.58 9.79
C ALA A 133 5.71 -11.84 10.46
N LEU A 134 4.66 -11.96 9.66
CA LEU A 134 3.29 -12.18 10.11
C LEU A 134 3.19 -13.42 11.01
N ARG A 135 3.94 -14.47 10.69
CA ARG A 135 4.05 -15.69 11.50
C ARG A 135 4.43 -15.41 12.96
N ASP A 136 5.28 -14.41 13.20
CA ASP A 136 5.76 -14.04 14.52
C ASP A 136 4.76 -13.11 15.23
N GLN A 137 4.16 -12.18 14.49
CA GLN A 137 3.05 -11.36 14.98
C GLN A 137 1.87 -12.22 15.51
N LEU A 138 1.63 -13.37 14.88
CA LEU A 138 0.57 -14.30 15.24
C LEU A 138 0.99 -15.39 16.24
N ALA A 139 2.27 -15.44 16.64
CA ALA A 139 2.77 -16.44 17.58
C ALA A 139 1.93 -16.57 18.88
N PRO A 140 1.41 -15.49 19.48
CA PRO A 140 0.57 -15.59 20.69
C PRO A 140 -0.74 -16.37 20.53
N LEU A 141 -1.18 -16.64 19.31
CA LEU A 141 -2.41 -17.39 19.01
C LEU A 141 -2.16 -18.88 18.76
N ARG A 142 -0.90 -19.32 18.64
CA ARG A 142 -0.59 -20.73 18.40
C ARG A 142 -1.11 -21.62 19.53
N GLY A 143 -1.74 -22.74 19.16
CA GLY A 143 -2.31 -23.70 20.12
C GLY A 143 -3.56 -23.22 20.87
N THR A 144 -4.07 -22.02 20.57
CA THR A 144 -5.28 -21.49 21.23
C THR A 144 -6.60 -21.93 20.56
N GLY A 145 -6.53 -22.52 19.36
CA GLY A 145 -7.69 -22.84 18.52
C GLY A 145 -8.34 -21.63 17.84
N VAL A 146 -7.86 -20.41 18.12
CA VAL A 146 -8.33 -19.17 17.49
C VAL A 146 -7.80 -19.11 16.06
N ARG A 147 -8.68 -18.76 15.13
CA ARG A 147 -8.36 -18.60 13.71
C ARG A 147 -8.36 -17.12 13.31
N PRO A 148 -7.19 -16.50 13.07
CA PRO A 148 -7.11 -15.08 12.72
C PRO A 148 -7.51 -14.82 11.26
N ARG A 149 -7.96 -13.59 11.03
CA ARG A 149 -8.06 -12.92 9.75
C ARG A 149 -7.04 -11.78 9.70
N ILE A 150 -6.51 -11.47 8.54
CA ILE A 150 -5.52 -10.40 8.38
C ILE A 150 -6.17 -9.14 7.85
N ALA A 151 -6.05 -8.05 8.58
CA ALA A 151 -6.56 -6.75 8.19
C ALA A 151 -5.48 -5.89 7.53
N PHE A 152 -5.78 -5.39 6.34
CA PHE A 152 -4.94 -4.52 5.53
C PHE A 152 -5.51 -3.10 5.56
N VAL A 153 -4.78 -2.14 6.13
CA VAL A 153 -5.20 -0.74 6.15
C VAL A 153 -4.78 -0.08 4.86
N LEU A 154 -5.74 0.23 3.97
CA LEU A 154 -5.43 0.85 2.68
C LEU A 154 -5.30 2.38 2.78
N ARG A 155 -5.85 2.97 3.84
CA ARG A 155 -5.75 4.41 4.08
C ARG A 155 -4.29 4.83 4.26
N PRO A 156 -3.78 5.82 3.51
CA PRO A 156 -2.42 6.29 3.66
C PRO A 156 -2.26 7.16 4.92
N GLU A 157 -1.08 7.07 5.54
CA GLU A 157 -0.63 8.01 6.57
C GLU A 157 0.09 9.18 5.91
N ILE A 158 -0.32 10.39 6.25
CA ILE A 158 0.25 11.63 5.71
C ILE A 158 0.62 12.53 6.89
N ARG A 159 1.83 13.08 6.87
CA ARG A 159 2.32 14.04 7.87
C ARG A 159 2.90 15.28 7.21
N PRO A 160 2.43 16.49 7.55
CA PRO A 160 1.28 16.79 8.43
C PRO A 160 -0.06 16.23 7.88
N PRO A 161 -1.04 15.92 8.75
CA PRO A 161 -2.28 15.26 8.35
C PRO A 161 -3.12 16.14 7.43
N LEU A 162 -3.71 15.52 6.41
CA LEU A 162 -4.61 16.17 5.46
C LEU A 162 -6.08 15.92 5.78
N ARG A 163 -6.95 16.81 5.28
CA ARG A 163 -8.41 16.68 5.44
C ARG A 163 -9.01 15.59 4.55
N ARG A 164 -8.33 15.22 3.46
CA ARG A 164 -8.75 14.20 2.48
C ARG A 164 -7.71 13.08 2.36
N TRP A 165 -8.06 12.03 1.61
CA TRP A 165 -7.25 10.81 1.45
C TRP A 165 -5.83 11.06 0.93
N GLY A 166 -5.66 12.06 0.08
CA GLY A 166 -4.45 12.27 -0.71
C GLY A 166 -4.72 12.01 -2.18
N GLU A 167 -4.17 12.85 -3.05
CA GLU A 167 -4.15 12.69 -4.52
C GLU A 167 -2.97 11.82 -4.94
N ASP A 168 -2.90 11.51 -6.23
CA ASP A 168 -1.81 10.73 -6.83
C ASP A 168 -0.41 11.37 -6.60
N LEU A 169 0.63 10.54 -6.69
CA LEU A 169 2.03 10.90 -6.42
C LEU A 169 2.72 11.62 -7.57
N ASP A 170 2.22 11.56 -8.81
CA ASP A 170 2.82 12.14 -10.02
C ASP A 170 3.31 13.58 -9.81
N PRO A 171 2.53 14.51 -9.22
CA PRO A 171 2.99 15.88 -9.04
C PRO A 171 4.16 15.99 -8.06
N LEU A 172 4.28 15.06 -7.11
CA LEU A 172 5.33 15.05 -6.10
C LEU A 172 6.62 14.39 -6.60
N THR A 173 6.53 13.57 -7.66
CA THR A 173 7.69 12.86 -8.22
C THR A 173 8.43 13.65 -9.29
N ASP A 174 7.85 14.75 -9.79
CA ASP A 174 8.54 15.71 -10.65
C ASP A 174 9.76 16.31 -9.91
N PRO A 175 11.00 16.14 -10.42
CA PRO A 175 12.22 16.65 -9.80
C PRO A 175 12.30 18.19 -9.75
N GLY A 176 11.48 18.88 -10.54
CA GLY A 176 11.28 20.33 -10.47
C GLY A 176 10.31 20.76 -9.36
N VAL A 177 9.57 19.83 -8.76
CA VAL A 177 8.56 20.09 -7.72
C VAL A 177 9.08 19.78 -6.34
N ALA A 178 9.63 18.58 -6.11
CA ALA A 178 10.08 18.17 -4.79
C ALA A 178 11.34 17.30 -4.81
N ASP A 179 12.10 17.40 -3.73
CA ASP A 179 13.17 16.45 -3.41
C ASP A 179 12.61 15.28 -2.62
N ILE A 180 13.05 14.06 -2.98
CA ILE A 180 12.57 12.83 -2.37
C ILE A 180 13.63 12.26 -1.43
N SER A 181 13.23 12.04 -0.19
CA SER A 181 14.03 11.35 0.82
C SER A 181 13.44 9.98 1.15
N VAL A 182 14.32 8.98 1.18
CA VAL A 182 14.06 7.64 1.72
C VAL A 182 14.35 7.55 3.23
N HIS A 183 14.95 8.59 3.81
CA HIS A 183 15.18 8.72 5.25
C HIS A 183 14.00 9.54 5.81
N SER A 184 12.88 8.86 6.04
CA SER A 184 11.61 9.46 6.45
C SER A 184 11.12 8.88 7.78
N GLU A 185 10.30 9.63 8.50
CA GLU A 185 9.51 9.08 9.62
C GLU A 185 8.44 8.07 9.15
N LEU A 186 8.05 8.17 7.87
CA LEU A 186 7.16 7.25 7.18
C LEU A 186 7.95 6.55 6.06
N ASP A 187 7.33 6.25 4.91
CA ASP A 187 8.00 5.52 3.84
C ASP A 187 8.82 6.44 2.94
N ARG A 188 8.28 7.62 2.62
CA ARG A 188 8.95 8.66 1.83
C ARG A 188 8.65 10.04 2.39
N SER A 189 9.61 10.95 2.26
CA SER A 189 9.38 12.38 2.47
C SER A 189 9.64 13.16 1.19
N PHE A 190 8.81 14.15 0.92
CA PHE A 190 8.91 15.07 -0.21
C PHE A 190 9.13 16.48 0.33
N VAL A 191 10.25 17.10 -0.05
CA VAL A 191 10.60 18.48 0.32
C VAL A 191 10.35 19.38 -0.88
N PHE A 192 9.39 20.28 -0.78
CA PHE A 192 8.96 21.10 -1.91
C PHE A 192 10.02 22.12 -2.32
N ARG A 193 10.36 22.17 -3.61
CA ARG A 193 11.27 23.14 -4.22
C ARG A 193 10.55 24.39 -4.70
N ARG A 194 9.29 24.24 -5.09
CA ARG A 194 8.40 25.31 -5.53
C ARG A 194 7.02 25.14 -4.89
N ALA A 195 6.25 26.22 -4.89
CA ALA A 195 4.89 26.14 -4.38
C ALA A 195 4.04 25.18 -5.23
N LEU A 196 3.27 24.31 -4.57
CA LEU A 196 2.38 23.34 -5.20
C LEU A 196 1.08 23.23 -4.40
N THR A 197 -0.06 23.24 -5.09
CA THR A 197 -1.31 22.80 -4.46
C THR A 197 -1.47 21.30 -4.71
N TRP A 198 -1.40 20.52 -3.64
CA TRP A 198 -1.56 19.07 -3.69
C TRP A 198 -2.39 18.61 -2.51
N SER A 199 -3.37 17.75 -2.78
CA SER A 199 -4.26 17.22 -1.78
C SER A 199 -5.00 18.30 -0.96
N GLY A 200 -5.27 19.46 -1.58
CA GLY A 200 -6.15 20.50 -1.06
C GLY A 200 -5.43 21.40 -0.07
N HIS A 201 -4.11 21.23 -0.01
CA HIS A 201 -3.19 22.03 0.76
C HIS A 201 -2.21 22.70 -0.22
N ARG A 202 -1.89 23.96 0.05
CA ARG A 202 -0.85 24.68 -0.68
C ARG A 202 0.44 24.53 0.10
N TRP A 203 1.38 23.82 -0.50
CA TRP A 203 2.72 23.60 0.02
C TRP A 203 3.64 24.68 -0.51
N GLU A 204 4.40 25.30 0.38
CA GLU A 204 5.39 26.33 0.07
C GLU A 204 6.80 25.71 -0.03
N PRO A 205 7.74 26.38 -0.73
CA PRO A 205 9.12 25.91 -0.81
C PRO A 205 9.75 25.65 0.56
N GLY A 206 10.51 24.56 0.69
CA GLY A 206 11.14 24.10 1.93
C GLY A 206 10.21 23.33 2.87
N GLN A 207 8.89 23.36 2.66
CA GLN A 207 7.98 22.52 3.44
C GLN A 207 8.17 21.05 3.07
N THR A 208 7.80 20.18 4.01
CA THR A 208 7.95 18.72 3.85
C THR A 208 6.63 18.02 4.10
N VAL A 209 6.33 17.01 3.28
CA VAL A 209 5.29 16.03 3.53
C VAL A 209 5.90 14.63 3.59
N ALA A 210 5.61 13.88 4.64
CA ALA A 210 5.95 12.47 4.76
C ALA A 210 4.71 11.61 4.50
N LEU A 211 4.89 10.52 3.74
CA LEU A 211 3.82 9.64 3.27
C LEU A 211 4.16 8.18 3.58
N ARG A 212 3.14 7.42 3.99
CA ARG A 212 3.10 5.94 3.98
C ARG A 212 1.80 5.52 3.35
N TRP A 213 1.86 4.60 2.40
CA TRP A 213 0.68 4.16 1.66
C TRP A 213 0.76 2.67 1.35
N MET A 214 -0.39 2.11 1.03
CA MET A 214 -0.49 0.80 0.40
C MET A 214 -0.62 0.99 -1.11
N ASP A 215 0.14 0.21 -1.87
CA ASP A 215 -0.10 -0.03 -3.29
C ASP A 215 -0.38 -1.53 -3.52
N VAL A 216 -0.69 -1.91 -4.77
CA VAL A 216 -1.13 -3.26 -5.10
C VAL A 216 -0.03 -4.28 -4.89
N ALA A 217 1.23 -3.95 -5.22
CA ALA A 217 2.34 -4.87 -5.01
C ALA A 217 2.57 -5.20 -3.53
N ARG A 218 2.47 -4.20 -2.63
CA ARG A 218 2.55 -4.45 -1.18
C ARG A 218 1.33 -5.20 -0.65
N LEU A 219 0.13 -4.92 -1.18
CA LEU A 219 -1.09 -5.63 -0.79
C LEU A 219 -0.96 -7.11 -1.16
N ASP A 220 -0.52 -7.38 -2.39
CA ASP A 220 -0.30 -8.73 -2.89
C ASP A 220 0.75 -9.49 -2.09
N ALA A 221 1.90 -8.87 -1.79
CA ALA A 221 2.92 -9.47 -0.95
C ALA A 221 2.39 -9.87 0.43
N GLY A 222 1.60 -9.01 1.06
CA GLY A 222 1.01 -9.32 2.36
C GLY A 222 -0.12 -10.36 2.29
N LEU A 223 -0.90 -10.39 1.21
CA LEU A 223 -1.88 -11.46 0.95
C LEU A 223 -1.19 -12.80 0.71
N HIS A 224 -0.09 -12.81 -0.04
CA HIS A 224 0.75 -13.98 -0.23
C HIS A 224 1.30 -14.47 1.10
N GLU A 225 1.91 -13.59 1.90
CA GLU A 225 2.42 -13.95 3.23
C GLU A 225 1.30 -14.55 4.08
N ALA A 226 0.12 -13.91 4.17
CA ALA A 226 -1.03 -14.42 4.89
C ALA A 226 -1.49 -15.82 4.43
N SER A 227 -1.44 -16.10 3.13
CA SER A 227 -1.77 -17.41 2.56
C SER A 227 -0.76 -18.52 2.89
N THR A 228 0.48 -18.14 3.22
CA THR A 228 1.55 -19.10 3.57
C THR A 228 1.66 -19.39 5.07
N VAL A 229 0.95 -18.63 5.93
CA VAL A 229 0.97 -18.87 7.38
C VAL A 229 0.07 -20.05 7.75
N LEU A 230 0.70 -21.17 8.13
CA LEU A 230 0.00 -22.39 8.50
C LEU A 230 -0.49 -22.41 9.96
N LEU A 231 0.25 -21.81 10.90
CA LEU A 231 -0.05 -21.85 12.34
C LEU A 231 0.21 -20.50 13.03
N PRO A 232 -0.82 -19.88 13.65
CA PRO A 232 -2.24 -20.26 13.57
C PRO A 232 -2.76 -20.22 12.13
N GLU A 233 -3.77 -21.03 11.81
CA GLU A 233 -4.39 -21.06 10.48
C GLU A 233 -5.08 -19.72 10.21
N VAL A 234 -4.58 -18.98 9.22
CA VAL A 234 -5.24 -17.76 8.73
C VAL A 234 -6.44 -18.17 7.87
N ILE A 235 -7.63 -17.77 8.29
CA ILE A 235 -8.89 -18.16 7.61
C ILE A 235 -9.42 -17.12 6.63
N GLY A 236 -8.72 -15.99 6.48
CA GLY A 236 -9.08 -14.96 5.52
C GLY A 236 -8.44 -13.61 5.81
N TRP A 237 -8.93 -12.60 5.13
CA TRP A 237 -8.45 -11.23 5.23
C TRP A 237 -9.61 -10.22 5.21
N ASP A 238 -9.29 -8.98 5.57
CA ASP A 238 -10.17 -7.83 5.61
C ASP A 238 -9.44 -6.62 5.00
N LEU A 239 -10.11 -5.86 4.12
CA LEU A 239 -9.63 -4.56 3.68
C LEU A 239 -10.24 -3.50 4.60
N VAL A 240 -9.39 -2.81 5.36
CA VAL A 240 -9.80 -1.78 6.30
C VAL A 240 -9.70 -0.43 5.63
N THR A 241 -10.86 0.19 5.47
CA THR A 241 -11.08 1.46 4.79
C THR A 241 -10.78 1.36 3.30
N LEU A 242 -11.83 1.37 2.46
CA LEU A 242 -11.66 1.34 1.01
C LEU A 242 -11.27 2.71 0.46
N PRO A 243 -10.45 2.77 -0.60
CA PRO A 243 -10.13 4.03 -1.28
C PRO A 243 -11.42 4.71 -1.80
N PRO A 244 -11.47 6.05 -1.77
CA PRO A 244 -12.58 6.80 -2.35
C PRO A 244 -12.65 6.56 -3.88
N PRO A 245 -13.81 6.81 -4.52
CA PRO A 245 -13.88 6.89 -5.97
C PRO A 245 -12.95 7.99 -6.52
N GLY A 246 -12.35 7.76 -7.68
CA GLY A 246 -11.41 8.68 -8.33
C GLY A 246 -9.96 8.53 -7.84
N ASP A 247 -9.18 9.60 -8.04
CA ASP A 247 -7.76 9.64 -7.69
C ASP A 247 -7.56 9.52 -6.18
N ALA A 248 -6.67 8.62 -5.78
CA ALA A 248 -6.35 8.36 -4.39
C ALA A 248 -4.88 7.99 -4.25
N LEU A 249 -4.21 8.57 -3.25
CA LEU A 249 -2.87 8.16 -2.86
C LEU A 249 -2.82 6.66 -2.52
N GLY A 250 -1.90 5.95 -3.18
CA GLY A 250 -1.72 4.50 -3.03
C GLY A 250 -2.55 3.72 -4.05
N ILE A 251 -3.37 2.77 -3.58
CA ILE A 251 -4.27 2.02 -4.46
C ILE A 251 -5.52 2.86 -4.76
N SER A 252 -5.75 3.22 -6.02
CA SER A 252 -7.03 3.80 -6.45
C SER A 252 -8.17 2.77 -6.36
N ARG A 253 -9.42 3.22 -6.24
CA ARG A 253 -10.56 2.28 -6.18
C ARG A 253 -10.69 1.43 -7.44
N GLU A 254 -10.35 1.98 -8.59
CA GLU A 254 -10.35 1.24 -9.84
C GLU A 254 -9.25 0.18 -9.88
N ALA A 255 -8.01 0.55 -9.53
CA ALA A 255 -6.89 -0.39 -9.47
C ALA A 255 -7.17 -1.53 -8.46
N LEU A 256 -7.77 -1.23 -7.31
CA LEU A 256 -8.19 -2.25 -6.34
C LEU A 256 -9.20 -3.22 -6.94
N LEU A 257 -10.21 -2.74 -7.66
CA LEU A 257 -11.23 -3.59 -8.26
C LEU A 257 -10.65 -4.45 -9.41
N ARG A 258 -9.74 -3.91 -10.22
CA ARG A 258 -9.01 -4.67 -11.26
C ARG A 258 -8.16 -5.77 -10.63
N TYR A 259 -7.42 -5.45 -9.57
CA TYR A 259 -6.64 -6.42 -8.80
C TYR A 259 -7.52 -7.56 -8.24
N LEU A 260 -8.63 -7.22 -7.59
CA LEU A 260 -9.56 -8.21 -7.04
C LEU A 260 -10.27 -9.07 -8.12
N ARG A 261 -10.25 -8.64 -9.39
CA ARG A 261 -10.73 -9.42 -10.55
C ARG A 261 -9.63 -10.29 -11.17
N GLY A 262 -8.40 -10.24 -10.65
CA GLY A 262 -7.28 -11.07 -11.07
C GLY A 262 -6.25 -10.38 -11.97
N GLU A 263 -6.32 -9.05 -12.15
CA GLU A 263 -5.26 -8.31 -12.86
C GLU A 263 -4.07 -8.00 -11.95
N GLY A 264 -2.86 -7.95 -12.51
CA GLY A 264 -1.65 -7.63 -11.72
C GLY A 264 -1.06 -8.86 -11.02
N PRO A 265 -0.33 -8.68 -9.89
CA PRO A 265 -0.18 -7.48 -9.05
C PRO A 265 0.89 -6.47 -9.55
N GLY A 266 1.61 -6.81 -10.62
CA GLY A 266 2.84 -6.11 -11.01
C GLY A 266 2.67 -5.03 -12.07
N PHE A 267 3.64 -4.12 -12.07
CA PHE A 267 3.99 -3.31 -13.23
C PHE A 267 4.34 -4.24 -14.41
N GLU A 268 3.79 -4.00 -15.60
CA GLU A 268 4.04 -4.84 -16.79
C GLU A 268 4.84 -4.04 -17.85
N PRO A 269 6.17 -3.96 -17.73
CA PRO A 269 6.98 -3.10 -18.60
C PRO A 269 6.89 -3.56 -20.05
N GLN A 270 6.50 -2.65 -20.93
CA GLN A 270 6.70 -2.81 -22.37
C GLN A 270 7.83 -1.89 -22.81
N VAL A 271 8.84 -2.46 -23.47
CA VAL A 271 10.01 -1.71 -23.94
C VAL A 271 10.14 -1.85 -25.45
N ARG A 272 10.11 -0.72 -26.14
CA ARG A 272 10.20 -0.64 -27.60
C ARG A 272 11.45 0.16 -28.00
N VAL A 273 12.23 -0.40 -28.92
CA VAL A 273 13.45 0.23 -29.43
C VAL A 273 13.21 0.70 -30.86
N GLU A 274 13.46 1.99 -31.11
CA GLU A 274 13.38 2.58 -32.45
C GLU A 274 14.78 3.02 -32.90
N ARG A 275 15.26 2.43 -34.00
CA ARG A 275 16.54 2.81 -34.61
C ARG A 275 16.32 3.50 -35.95
N ARG A 276 16.97 4.66 -36.14
CA ARG A 276 17.05 5.37 -37.42
C ARG A 276 18.51 5.67 -37.75
N GLY A 277 19.12 4.79 -38.55
CA GLY A 277 20.53 4.88 -38.92
C GLY A 277 21.46 4.80 -37.70
N ARG A 278 22.09 5.92 -37.35
CA ARG A 278 23.01 6.06 -36.20
C ARG A 278 22.31 6.54 -34.92
N THR A 279 20.99 6.66 -34.93
CA THR A 279 20.21 7.14 -33.79
C THR A 279 19.31 6.06 -33.24
N LEU A 280 19.14 6.04 -31.93
CA LEU A 280 18.32 5.10 -31.19
C LEU A 280 17.47 5.89 -30.17
N ARG A 281 16.20 5.50 -30.05
CA ARG A 281 15.30 5.91 -28.96
C ARG A 281 14.69 4.66 -28.35
N VAL A 282 14.48 4.69 -27.04
CA VAL A 282 13.79 3.63 -26.31
C VAL A 282 12.53 4.22 -25.70
N THR A 283 11.41 3.53 -25.86
CA THR A 283 10.16 3.84 -25.16
C THR A 283 9.92 2.77 -24.11
N LEU A 284 9.75 3.18 -22.86
CA LEU A 284 9.22 2.37 -21.77
C LEU A 284 7.76 2.75 -21.58
N SER A 285 6.86 1.78 -21.52
CA SER A 285 5.45 2.02 -21.22
C SER A 285 4.95 1.07 -20.14
N ASN A 286 4.09 1.59 -19.29
CA ASN A 286 3.31 0.86 -18.31
C ASN A 286 1.86 0.76 -18.79
N PRO A 287 1.43 -0.32 -19.46
CA PRO A 287 0.03 -0.48 -19.84
C PRO A 287 -0.87 -0.87 -18.65
N SER A 288 -0.29 -1.20 -17.49
CA SER A 288 -1.04 -1.70 -16.34
C SER A 288 -1.56 -0.55 -15.47
N PRO A 289 -2.63 -0.79 -14.67
CA PRO A 289 -3.14 0.19 -13.72
C PRO A 289 -2.26 0.31 -12.47
N PHE A 290 -1.11 -0.36 -12.41
CA PHE A 290 -0.26 -0.46 -11.22
C PHE A 290 1.05 0.26 -11.45
N ALA A 291 1.37 1.18 -10.56
CA ALA A 291 2.57 2.00 -10.67
C ALA A 291 3.83 1.30 -10.14
N SER A 292 5.01 1.86 -10.47
CA SER A 292 6.27 1.43 -9.85
C SER A 292 6.43 1.98 -8.42
N ALA A 293 7.49 1.57 -7.72
CA ALA A 293 7.92 2.27 -6.51
C ALA A 293 8.38 3.69 -6.82
N VAL A 294 8.26 4.57 -5.84
CA VAL A 294 8.98 5.86 -5.81
C VAL A 294 10.43 5.62 -5.40
N SER A 295 11.37 5.81 -6.33
CA SER A 295 12.80 5.65 -6.11
C SER A 295 13.64 6.44 -7.09
N THR A 296 14.60 7.22 -6.60
CA THR A 296 15.51 8.03 -7.44
C THR A 296 16.63 7.23 -8.11
N TYR A 297 16.66 5.90 -7.93
CA TYR A 297 17.72 5.03 -8.45
C TYR A 297 17.24 3.65 -8.92
N GLY A 298 16.07 3.20 -8.50
CA GLY A 298 15.59 1.83 -8.71
C GLY A 298 15.03 1.55 -10.10
N SER A 299 14.53 2.58 -10.80
CA SER A 299 13.89 2.41 -12.11
C SER A 299 14.72 3.10 -13.20
N TRP A 300 15.14 2.36 -14.21
CA TRP A 300 15.98 2.87 -15.29
C TRP A 300 15.90 2.06 -16.59
N VAL A 301 16.21 2.73 -17.70
CA VAL A 301 16.49 2.15 -19.01
C VAL A 301 17.95 2.44 -19.38
N GLU A 302 18.69 1.41 -19.76
CA GLU A 302 20.09 1.50 -20.16
C GLU A 302 20.24 1.20 -21.65
N VAL A 303 21.00 2.04 -22.35
CA VAL A 303 21.51 1.74 -23.69
C VAL A 303 23.02 1.61 -23.58
N SER A 304 23.58 0.49 -24.01
CA SER A 304 25.01 0.21 -23.95
C SER A 304 25.55 -0.35 -25.26
N LEU A 305 26.85 -0.16 -25.49
CA LEU A 305 27.60 -0.66 -26.63
C LEU A 305 28.71 -1.60 -26.16
N ASN A 306 28.93 -2.69 -26.89
CA ASN A 306 30.07 -3.57 -26.66
C ASN A 306 31.40 -2.94 -27.12
N GLY A 307 31.35 -1.92 -27.97
CA GLY A 307 32.53 -1.20 -28.46
C GLY A 307 32.18 0.17 -29.04
N GLY A 308 33.09 1.13 -28.85
CA GLY A 308 32.93 2.52 -29.26
C GLY A 308 32.20 3.39 -28.22
N ALA A 309 32.02 4.66 -28.56
CA ALA A 309 31.39 5.66 -27.69
C ALA A 309 29.99 6.03 -28.18
N LEU A 310 29.03 6.11 -27.26
CA LEU A 310 27.72 6.69 -27.54
C LEU A 310 27.59 8.09 -26.94
N VAL A 311 26.61 8.84 -27.44
CA VAL A 311 26.25 10.17 -26.91
C VAL A 311 24.73 10.22 -26.75
N ALA A 312 24.25 10.58 -25.58
CA ALA A 312 22.85 10.92 -25.35
C ALA A 312 22.69 12.44 -25.37
N ASN A 313 21.73 12.95 -26.15
CA ASN A 313 21.55 14.40 -26.30
C ASN A 313 20.81 15.04 -25.12
N ASP A 314 19.83 14.33 -24.56
CA ASP A 314 18.92 14.81 -23.53
C ASP A 314 18.24 13.61 -22.83
N ARG A 315 17.39 13.88 -21.83
CA ARG A 315 16.68 12.88 -21.03
C ARG A 315 15.42 12.32 -21.69
N GLY A 316 14.88 13.01 -22.69
CA GLY A 316 13.54 12.75 -23.20
C GLY A 316 12.49 12.96 -22.12
N GLY A 317 11.58 11.99 -21.99
CA GLY A 317 10.56 11.97 -20.93
C GLY A 317 11.10 11.64 -19.54
N PHE A 318 12.28 11.02 -19.44
CA PHE A 318 12.79 10.50 -18.16
C PHE A 318 13.28 11.58 -17.22
N ASP A 319 13.20 11.41 -15.91
CA ASP A 319 13.66 12.39 -14.91
C ASP A 319 15.14 12.77 -15.00
N ARG A 320 16.02 11.80 -15.30
CA ARG A 320 17.48 12.02 -15.28
C ARG A 320 18.22 11.13 -16.26
N ILE A 321 19.36 11.60 -16.77
CA ILE A 321 20.34 10.76 -17.47
C ILE A 321 21.66 10.67 -16.71
N VAL A 322 22.29 9.51 -16.75
CA VAL A 322 23.65 9.29 -16.27
C VAL A 322 24.46 8.61 -17.37
N ILE A 323 25.55 9.26 -17.77
CA ILE A 323 26.48 8.74 -18.76
C ILE A 323 27.55 7.92 -18.04
N GLY A 324 27.90 6.76 -18.60
CA GLY A 324 28.77 5.81 -17.94
C GLY A 324 29.37 4.77 -18.86
N ASN A 325 29.90 3.73 -18.24
CA ASN A 325 30.45 2.58 -18.91
C ASN A 325 29.89 1.29 -18.32
N VAL A 326 29.58 0.33 -19.20
CA VAL A 326 29.28 -1.05 -18.87
C VAL A 326 30.50 -1.88 -19.21
N ARG A 327 31.01 -2.63 -18.23
CA ARG A 327 32.12 -3.57 -18.40
C ARG A 327 31.64 -4.95 -18.83
N GLU A 328 32.58 -5.77 -19.27
CA GLU A 328 32.37 -7.20 -19.45
C GLU A 328 31.84 -7.81 -18.14
N GLY A 329 30.71 -8.54 -18.21
CA GLY A 329 29.94 -8.96 -17.03
C GLY A 329 28.75 -8.06 -16.66
N GLY A 330 28.55 -6.93 -17.35
CA GLY A 330 27.35 -6.10 -17.19
C GLY A 330 27.37 -5.14 -16.01
N GLU A 331 28.54 -4.96 -15.37
CA GLU A 331 28.73 -4.01 -14.27
C GLU A 331 28.74 -2.57 -14.80
N TRP A 332 27.82 -1.75 -14.29
CA TRP A 332 27.71 -0.33 -14.65
C TRP A 332 28.55 0.55 -13.74
N ARG A 333 29.26 1.51 -14.33
CA ARG A 333 29.95 2.58 -13.61
C ARG A 333 29.69 3.92 -14.25
N ARG A 334 29.32 4.92 -13.44
CA ARG A 334 29.23 6.32 -13.87
C ARG A 334 30.60 6.79 -14.36
N LEU A 335 30.63 7.53 -15.46
CA LEU A 335 31.84 8.16 -15.94
C LEU A 335 32.17 9.38 -15.07
N VAL A 336 33.42 9.49 -14.62
CA VAL A 336 33.95 10.61 -13.85
C VAL A 336 35.12 11.21 -14.62
N GLY A 337 35.03 12.49 -14.98
CA GLY A 337 36.06 13.20 -15.75
C GLY A 337 35.94 13.02 -17.26
N ALA A 338 37.02 13.32 -17.99
CA ALA A 338 37.08 13.18 -19.44
C ALA A 338 37.28 11.72 -19.84
N GLY A 339 36.39 11.17 -20.66
CA GLY A 339 36.49 9.82 -21.15
C GLY A 339 35.40 9.49 -22.17
N MET A 340 35.58 8.37 -22.87
CA MET A 340 34.55 7.82 -23.75
C MET A 340 33.53 7.02 -22.93
N ALA A 341 32.25 7.24 -23.22
CA ALA A 341 31.16 6.50 -22.60
C ALA A 341 30.61 5.47 -23.59
N ASN A 342 30.60 4.19 -23.20
CA ASN A 342 29.94 3.16 -23.99
C ASN A 342 28.49 2.94 -23.59
N ALA A 343 27.97 3.65 -22.58
CA ALA A 343 26.64 3.42 -22.06
C ALA A 343 25.97 4.67 -21.45
N VAL A 344 24.63 4.69 -21.47
CA VAL A 344 23.78 5.72 -20.85
C VAL A 344 22.63 5.06 -20.11
N ARG A 345 22.31 5.56 -18.91
CA ARG A 345 21.10 5.20 -18.15
C ARG A 345 20.16 6.39 -18.06
N PHE A 346 18.90 6.16 -18.43
CA PHE A 346 17.77 7.05 -18.22
C PHE A 346 17.04 6.56 -16.98
N TYR A 347 16.97 7.39 -15.95
CA TYR A 347 16.36 7.07 -14.67
C TYR A 347 14.99 7.72 -14.58
N GLU A 348 14.05 6.97 -14.02
CA GLU A 348 12.73 7.47 -13.67
C GLU A 348 12.48 7.29 -12.18
N THR A 349 11.84 8.28 -11.57
CA THR A 349 11.55 8.23 -10.14
C THR A 349 10.31 7.41 -9.81
N TYR A 350 9.30 7.50 -10.67
CA TYR A 350 8.01 6.85 -10.53
C TYR A 350 7.43 6.67 -11.92
N VAL A 351 7.05 5.45 -12.26
CA VAL A 351 6.33 5.18 -13.52
C VAL A 351 4.86 4.98 -13.18
N ALA A 352 4.05 5.95 -13.59
CA ALA A 352 2.63 6.00 -13.28
C ALA A 352 1.84 4.90 -14.03
N PRO A 353 0.60 4.61 -13.62
CA PRO A 353 -0.31 3.79 -14.41
C PRO A 353 -0.49 4.36 -15.82
N GLU A 354 -0.50 3.50 -16.83
CA GLU A 354 -0.78 3.89 -18.23
C GLU A 354 0.25 4.88 -18.84
N GLU A 355 1.37 5.12 -18.17
CA GLU A 355 2.40 6.06 -18.61
C GLU A 355 3.28 5.51 -19.74
N SER A 356 3.74 6.40 -20.62
CA SER A 356 4.77 6.09 -21.61
C SER A 356 5.87 7.16 -21.65
N LEU A 357 7.10 6.71 -21.44
CA LEU A 357 8.31 7.54 -21.41
C LEU A 357 9.21 7.17 -22.58
N THR A 358 9.65 8.17 -23.34
CA THR A 358 10.60 7.98 -24.44
C THR A 358 11.91 8.68 -24.14
N THR A 359 13.03 7.98 -24.33
CA THR A 359 14.36 8.54 -24.11
C THR A 359 14.65 9.69 -25.08
N GLY A 360 15.60 10.54 -24.70
CA GLY A 360 16.29 11.39 -25.65
C GLY A 360 16.99 10.59 -26.74
N ILE A 361 17.49 11.28 -27.77
CA ILE A 361 18.20 10.61 -28.86
C ILE A 361 19.56 10.10 -28.35
N VAL A 362 19.79 8.80 -28.50
CA VAL A 362 21.11 8.16 -28.34
C VAL A 362 21.77 8.03 -29.71
N ARG A 363 22.92 8.68 -29.88
CA ARG A 363 23.75 8.63 -31.09
C ARG A 363 24.82 7.55 -30.94
N LEU A 364 24.91 6.71 -31.96
CA LEU A 364 25.83 5.57 -32.05
C LEU A 364 27.02 5.90 -32.98
N PRO A 365 28.18 5.24 -32.79
CA PRO A 365 29.35 5.40 -33.66
C PRO A 365 29.06 5.13 -35.13
N SER A 366 28.27 4.10 -35.43
CA SER A 366 27.93 3.72 -36.80
C SER A 366 26.53 3.11 -36.91
N ARG A 367 26.07 2.92 -38.15
CA ARG A 367 24.80 2.21 -38.42
C ARG A 367 24.86 0.72 -38.10
N GLN A 368 26.07 0.17 -37.98
CA GLN A 368 26.33 -1.24 -37.68
C GLN A 368 26.64 -1.48 -36.19
N SER A 369 26.72 -0.43 -35.37
CA SER A 369 26.95 -0.60 -33.93
C SER A 369 25.88 -1.48 -33.29
N HIS A 370 26.30 -2.52 -32.58
CA HIS A 370 25.42 -3.38 -31.79
C HIS A 370 25.17 -2.73 -30.42
N ALA A 371 23.95 -2.25 -30.23
CA ALA A 371 23.49 -1.68 -28.97
C ALA A 371 22.66 -2.71 -28.21
N THR A 372 22.89 -2.81 -26.90
CA THR A 372 22.07 -3.58 -25.98
C THR A 372 21.18 -2.62 -25.21
N VAL A 373 19.90 -2.96 -25.08
CA VAL A 373 18.95 -2.20 -24.26
C VAL A 373 18.54 -3.07 -23.07
N ARG A 374 18.79 -2.57 -21.87
CA ARG A 374 18.38 -3.19 -20.61
C ARG A 374 17.43 -2.27 -19.88
N TRP A 375 16.63 -2.83 -18.99
CA TRP A 375 15.79 -2.05 -18.12
C TRP A 375 15.66 -2.73 -16.76
N THR A 376 15.41 -1.93 -15.74
CA THR A 376 15.03 -2.36 -14.40
C THR A 376 13.93 -1.45 -13.89
N ILE A 377 12.91 -2.02 -13.24
CA ILE A 377 11.84 -1.31 -12.55
C ILE A 377 11.77 -1.82 -11.12
N LEU A 378 11.78 -0.90 -10.15
CA LEU A 378 11.64 -1.25 -8.74
C LEU A 378 10.17 -1.26 -8.34
N LEU A 379 9.71 -2.35 -7.73
CA LEU A 379 8.41 -2.44 -7.08
C LEU A 379 8.50 -1.98 -5.63
N SER A 380 7.36 -1.56 -5.07
CA SER A 380 7.27 -1.03 -3.70
C SER A 380 7.51 -2.06 -2.60
N THR A 381 7.53 -3.35 -2.96
CA THR A 381 7.97 -4.50 -2.17
C THR A 381 9.49 -4.59 -2.06
N GLY A 382 10.22 -3.80 -2.86
CA GLY A 382 11.68 -3.90 -3.01
C GLY A 382 12.13 -4.87 -4.12
N GLN A 383 11.19 -5.61 -4.73
CA GLN A 383 11.49 -6.49 -5.86
C GLN A 383 11.91 -5.68 -7.10
N GLU A 384 12.99 -6.11 -7.76
CA GLU A 384 13.41 -5.56 -9.05
C GLU A 384 12.88 -6.44 -10.19
N LEU A 385 12.11 -5.84 -11.09
CA LEU A 385 11.79 -6.43 -12.39
C LEU A 385 12.87 -5.97 -13.36
N SER A 386 13.45 -6.89 -14.14
CA SER A 386 14.46 -6.51 -15.14
C SER A 386 14.33 -7.33 -16.41
N GLY A 387 14.81 -6.76 -17.51
CA GLY A 387 14.78 -7.42 -18.80
C GLY A 387 15.70 -6.78 -19.83
N ARG A 388 15.67 -7.34 -21.03
CA ARG A 388 16.39 -6.83 -22.20
C ARG A 388 15.39 -6.65 -23.33
N ALA A 389 15.50 -5.54 -24.05
CA ALA A 389 14.72 -5.36 -25.27
C ALA A 389 15.43 -6.06 -26.43
N PRO A 390 14.67 -6.65 -27.37
CA PRO A 390 15.22 -7.31 -28.56
C PRO A 390 15.92 -6.34 -29.53
#